data_AF-A0A7S1DV27-F1
#
_entry.id   AF-A0A7S1DV27-F1
#
_cell.length_a   1.000
_cell.length_b   1.000
_cell.length_c   1.000
_cell.angle_alpha   90.00
_cell.angle_beta   90.00
_cell.angle_gamma   90.00
#
_symmetry.space_group_name_H-M   'P 1'
#
loop_
_entity.id
_entity.type
_entity.pdbx_description
1 polymer ?
#
loop_
_entity_poly.entity_id
_entity_poly.type
_entity_poly.pdbx_seq_one_letter_code
_entity_poly.pdbx_strand_id
1 'polypeptide(L)'
;GTQEPNIRKAVPNVDVVTFETGPQAFQALQQGKGVAFVNDEVSLLDQHAKLGAAKDKYRILDQNISIEPLAIGIRKGEKRLKAEVDGALAGLEKSGEADKLFLKW
;
A
#
# COMPACT_ATOMS: atom_id res chain seq x y z
N GLY A 1 8.85 -5.70 4.86
CA GLY A 1 7.39 -5.48 4.89
C GLY A 1 6.67 -6.73 4.42
N THR A 2 5.36 -6.66 4.30
CA THR A 2 4.49 -7.71 3.72
C THR A 2 4.63 -7.83 2.20
N GLN A 3 5.15 -6.81 1.52
CA GLN A 3 5.25 -6.75 0.06
C GLN A 3 6.14 -7.84 -0.53
N GLU A 4 7.35 -8.05 0.02
CA GLU A 4 8.29 -9.07 -0.46
C GLU A 4 7.73 -10.50 -0.42
N PRO A 5 7.23 -11.02 0.72
CA PRO A 5 6.67 -12.37 0.75
C PRO A 5 5.44 -12.50 -0.17
N ASN A 6 4.65 -11.43 -0.32
CA ASN A 6 3.47 -11.43 -1.19
C ASN A 6 3.86 -11.49 -2.68
N ILE A 7 4.84 -10.71 -3.14
CA ILE A 7 5.30 -10.79 -4.54
C ILE A 7 5.97 -12.13 -4.83
N ARG A 8 6.74 -12.70 -3.89
CA ARG A 8 7.33 -14.03 -4.07
C ARG A 8 6.27 -15.13 -4.13
N LYS A 9 5.16 -14.98 -3.41
CA LYS A 9 4.04 -15.93 -3.53
C LYS A 9 3.34 -15.83 -4.88
N ALA A 10 3.16 -14.61 -5.40
CA ALA A 10 2.51 -14.38 -6.69
C ALA A 10 3.42 -14.71 -7.89
N VAL A 11 4.73 -14.47 -7.75
CA VAL A 11 5.75 -14.70 -8.77
C VAL A 11 6.93 -15.44 -8.12
N PRO A 12 6.88 -16.79 -8.02
CA PRO A 12 7.86 -17.59 -7.27
C PRO A 12 9.33 -17.37 -7.60
N ASN A 13 9.65 -17.06 -8.86
CA ASN A 13 11.02 -16.89 -9.34
C ASN A 13 11.43 -15.42 -9.48
N VAL A 14 10.75 -14.52 -8.77
CA VAL A 14 11.06 -13.08 -8.83
C VAL A 14 12.35 -12.74 -8.07
N ASP A 15 13.23 -11.99 -8.72
CA ASP A 15 14.33 -11.30 -8.07
C ASP A 15 13.81 -10.02 -7.41
N VAL A 16 13.99 -9.92 -6.09
CA VAL A 16 13.50 -8.78 -5.31
C VAL A 16 14.67 -7.94 -4.84
N VAL A 17 14.59 -6.63 -5.11
CA VAL A 17 15.48 -5.61 -4.55
C VAL A 17 14.65 -4.68 -3.68
N THR A 18 15.07 -4.49 -2.44
CA THR A 18 14.37 -3.64 -1.47
C THR A 18 15.08 -2.30 -1.30
N PHE A 19 14.30 -1.26 -1.03
CA PHE A 19 14.78 0.08 -0.71
C PHE A 19 14.15 0.54 0.61
N GLU A 20 14.75 1.56 1.22
CA GLU A 20 14.27 2.09 2.51
C GLU A 20 12.92 2.82 2.35
N THR A 21 12.69 3.47 1.21
CA THR A 21 11.47 4.24 0.94
C THR A 21 10.87 3.97 -0.44
N GLY A 22 9.56 4.16 -0.57
CA GLY A 22 8.84 4.06 -1.85
C GLY A 22 9.41 4.96 -2.96
N PRO A 23 9.73 6.24 -2.69
CA PRO A 23 10.38 7.11 -3.69
C PRO A 23 11.73 6.59 -4.19
N GLN A 24 12.57 6.02 -3.31
CA GLN A 24 13.85 5.42 -3.73
C GLN A 24 13.64 4.19 -4.63
N ALA A 25 12.67 3.32 -4.27
CA ALA A 25 12.33 2.17 -5.09
C ALA A 25 11.81 2.56 -6.47
N PHE A 26 10.95 3.57 -6.55
CA PHE A 26 10.45 4.08 -7.82
C PHE A 26 11.54 4.72 -8.67
N GLN A 27 12.43 5.51 -8.06
CA GLN A 27 13.59 6.05 -8.76
C GLN A 27 14.49 4.93 -9.32
N ALA A 28 14.65 3.82 -8.59
CA ALA A 28 15.39 2.66 -9.09
C ALA A 28 14.73 2.02 -10.31
N LEU A 29 13.39 1.93 -10.35
CA LEU A 29 12.64 1.53 -11.55
C LEU A 29 12.92 2.50 -12.72
N GLN A 30 12.89 3.82 -12.48
CA GLN A 30 13.20 4.82 -13.52
C GLN A 30 14.64 4.71 -14.05
N GLN A 31 15.58 4.22 -13.23
CA GLN A 31 16.97 3.96 -13.59
C GLN A 31 17.19 2.58 -14.24
N GLY A 32 16.13 1.78 -14.43
CA GLY A 32 16.22 0.45 -15.03
C GLY A 32 16.81 -0.62 -14.11
N LYS A 33 16.85 -0.39 -12.79
CA LYS A 33 17.34 -1.38 -11.80
C LYS A 33 16.32 -2.47 -11.48
N GLY A 34 15.10 -2.35 -12.00
CA GLY A 34 14.04 -3.34 -11.92
C GLY A 34 13.09 -3.15 -13.08
N VAL A 35 12.24 -4.15 -13.32
CA VAL A 35 11.22 -4.14 -14.39
C VAL A 35 9.83 -3.77 -13.88
N ALA A 36 9.64 -3.76 -12.57
CA ALA A 36 8.39 -3.39 -11.90
C ALA A 36 8.68 -2.80 -10.52
N PHE A 37 7.73 -2.02 -10.01
CA PHE A 37 7.69 -1.51 -8.64
C PHE A 37 6.39 -2.01 -7.99
N VAL A 38 6.50 -2.54 -6.76
CA VAL A 38 5.38 -3.08 -5.99
C VAL A 38 5.20 -2.26 -4.73
N ASN A 39 3.99 -1.73 -4.53
CA ASN A 39 3.59 -1.02 -3.31
C ASN A 39 2.07 -1.04 -3.14
N ASP A 40 1.54 -0.43 -2.08
CA ASP A 40 0.10 -0.21 -1.91
C ASP A 40 -0.49 0.71 -3.00
N GLU A 41 -1.78 0.55 -3.29
CA GLU A 41 -2.47 1.24 -4.38
C GLU A 41 -2.42 2.77 -4.26
N VAL A 42 -2.59 3.32 -3.06
CA VAL A 42 -2.56 4.78 -2.82
C VAL A 42 -1.19 5.34 -3.15
N SER A 43 -0.12 4.67 -2.67
CA SER A 43 1.26 5.05 -3.01
C SER A 43 1.55 4.94 -4.51
N LEU A 44 1.03 3.91 -5.18
CA LEU A 44 1.19 3.76 -6.64
C LEU A 44 0.49 4.89 -7.40
N LEU A 45 -0.74 5.24 -7.01
CA LEU A 45 -1.51 6.34 -7.60
C LEU A 45 -0.82 7.69 -7.39
N ASP A 46 -0.32 7.98 -6.18
CA ASP A 46 0.42 9.19 -5.86
C ASP A 46 1.69 9.33 -6.73
N GLN A 47 2.48 8.26 -6.85
CA GLN A 47 3.68 8.28 -7.68
C GLN A 47 3.34 8.41 -9.17
N HIS A 48 2.29 7.73 -9.65
CA HIS A 48 1.84 7.83 -11.03
C HIS A 48 1.34 9.23 -11.39
N ALA A 49 0.60 9.87 -10.48
CA ALA A 49 0.14 11.25 -10.64
C ALA A 49 1.30 12.25 -10.77
N LYS A 50 2.44 11.98 -10.11
CA LYS A 50 3.64 12.83 -10.11
C LYS A 50 4.55 12.66 -11.35
N LEU A 51 4.24 11.73 -12.26
CA LEU A 51 5.08 11.43 -13.43
C LEU A 51 5.12 12.54 -14.51
N GLY A 52 4.14 13.45 -14.53
CA GLY A 52 4.04 14.49 -15.56
C GLY A 52 4.07 13.91 -16.98
N ALA A 53 4.95 14.41 -17.84
CA ALA A 53 5.06 13.96 -19.23
C ALA A 53 5.51 12.49 -19.40
N ALA A 54 6.06 11.87 -18.34
CA ALA A 54 6.47 10.47 -18.38
C ALA A 54 5.30 9.50 -18.09
N LYS A 55 4.09 10.00 -17.79
CA LYS A 55 2.95 9.19 -17.35
C LYS A 55 2.63 8.02 -18.29
N ASP A 56 2.70 8.24 -19.60
CA ASP A 56 2.40 7.22 -20.62
C ASP A 56 3.43 6.08 -20.70
N LYS A 57 4.58 6.23 -20.02
CA LYS A 57 5.62 5.19 -19.93
C LYS A 57 5.38 4.19 -18.80
N TYR A 58 4.40 4.45 -17.92
CA TYR A 58 4.11 3.63 -16.75
C TYR A 58 2.62 3.31 -16.69
N ARG A 59 2.31 2.07 -16.32
CA ARG A 59 0.95 1.61 -16.08
C ARG A 59 0.89 0.94 -14.72
N ILE A 60 -0.10 1.31 -13.91
CA ILE A 60 -0.51 0.53 -12.75
C ILE A 60 -1.33 -0.65 -13.27
N LEU A 61 -1.02 -1.86 -12.83
CA LEU A 61 -1.73 -3.07 -13.24
C LEU A 61 -3.03 -3.20 -12.44
N ASP A 62 -4.09 -3.67 -13.09
CA ASP A 62 -5.39 -3.94 -12.45
C ASP A 62 -5.34 -5.15 -11.50
N GLN A 63 -4.30 -5.97 -11.62
CA GLN A 63 -4.09 -7.17 -10.81
C GLN A 63 -3.45 -6.82 -9.46
N ASN A 64 -4.17 -7.08 -8.38
CA ASN A 64 -3.61 -7.02 -7.03
C ASN A 64 -2.77 -8.27 -6.74
N ILE A 65 -1.64 -8.06 -6.06
CA ILE A 65 -0.73 -9.13 -5.58
C ILE A 65 -1.21 -9.67 -4.22
N SER A 66 -1.74 -8.78 -3.38
CA SER A 66 -2.31 -9.08 -2.07
C SER A 66 -3.41 -8.07 -1.73
N ILE A 67 -4.28 -8.44 -0.79
CA ILE A 67 -5.18 -7.51 -0.09
C ILE A 67 -4.73 -7.50 1.36
N GLU A 68 -4.35 -6.32 1.86
CA GLU A 68 -3.79 -6.13 3.18
C GLU A 68 -4.67 -5.16 3.98
N PRO A 69 -5.53 -5.66 4.88
CA PRO A 69 -6.31 -4.78 5.73
C PRO A 69 -5.37 -4.04 6.68
N LEU A 70 -5.41 -2.71 6.62
CA LEU A 70 -4.70 -1.87 7.59
C LEU A 70 -5.40 -1.94 8.95
N ALA A 71 -4.61 -2.01 10.01
CA ALA A 71 -5.11 -2.10 11.36
C ALA A 71 -4.32 -1.19 12.30
N ILE A 72 -4.98 -0.72 13.35
CA ILE A 72 -4.33 0.02 14.43
C ILE A 72 -3.66 -0.98 15.36
N GLY A 73 -2.32 -0.98 15.37
CA GLY A 73 -1.52 -1.77 16.29
C GLY A 73 -1.63 -1.26 17.73
N ILE A 74 -1.96 -2.13 18.66
CA ILE A 74 -2.03 -1.83 20.11
C ILE A 74 -1.16 -2.81 20.91
N ARG A 75 -0.75 -2.41 22.12
CA ARG A 75 0.00 -3.29 23.02
C ARG A 75 -0.82 -4.54 23.35
N LYS A 76 -0.18 -5.71 23.27
CA LYS A 76 -0.79 -6.99 23.61
C LYS A 76 -1.33 -6.97 25.05
N GLY A 77 -2.58 -7.38 25.23
CA GLY A 77 -3.25 -7.45 26.54
C GLY A 77 -4.08 -6.22 26.92
N GLU A 78 -3.98 -5.11 26.17
CA GLU A 78 -4.74 -3.87 26.42
C GLU A 78 -6.21 -3.99 26.00
N LYS A 79 -7.00 -4.78 26.73
CA LYS A 79 -8.40 -5.09 26.37
C LYS A 79 -9.29 -3.86 26.30
N ARG A 80 -9.13 -2.91 27.23
CA ARG A 80 -9.94 -1.69 27.26
C ARG A 80 -9.65 -0.80 26.06
N LEU A 81 -8.37 -0.54 25.78
CA LEU A 81 -7.99 0.24 24.61
C LEU A 81 -8.45 -0.42 23.31
N LYS A 82 -8.32 -1.75 23.21
CA LYS A 82 -8.84 -2.49 22.05
C LYS A 82 -10.32 -2.22 21.83
N ALA A 83 -11.13 -2.34 22.88
CA ALA A 83 -12.58 -2.15 22.79
C ALA A 83 -12.94 -0.73 22.33
N GLU A 84 -12.27 0.30 22.84
CA GLU A 84 -12.48 1.69 22.42
C GLU A 84 -12.08 1.91 20.95
N VAL A 85 -10.93 1.39 20.53
CA VAL A 85 -10.44 1.50 19.14
C VAL A 85 -11.39 0.77 18.18
N ASP A 86 -11.73 -0.48 18.47
CA ASP A 86 -12.67 -1.26 17.64
C ASP A 86 -14.03 -0.56 17.56
N GLY A 87 -14.52 -0.03 18.69
CA GLY A 87 -15.80 0.67 18.77
C GLY A 87 -15.82 1.95 17.94
N ALA A 88 -14.75 2.74 17.99
CA ALA A 88 -14.60 3.94 17.18
C ALA A 88 -14.57 3.62 15.67
N LEU A 89 -13.76 2.65 15.26
CA LEU A 89 -13.68 2.21 13.85
C LEU A 89 -15.04 1.69 13.36
N ALA A 90 -15.68 0.79 14.13
CA ALA A 90 -17.00 0.28 13.78
C ALA A 90 -18.07 1.38 13.73
N GLY A 91 -17.95 2.43 14.55
CA GLY A 91 -18.81 3.60 14.52
C GLY A 91 -18.67 4.40 13.21
N LEU A 92 -17.43 4.63 12.75
CA LEU A 92 -17.13 5.32 11.49
C LEU A 92 -17.65 4.56 10.27
N GLU A 93 -17.46 3.25 10.26
CA GLU A 93 -17.98 2.37 9.20
C GLU A 93 -19.51 2.42 9.14
N LYS A 94 -20.19 2.25 10.28
CA LYS A 94 -21.66 2.27 10.36
C LYS A 94 -22.28 3.59 9.95
N SER A 95 -21.60 4.71 10.19
CA SER A 95 -22.09 6.05 9.83
C SER A 95 -21.77 6.45 8.40
N GLY A 96 -20.95 5.67 7.68
CA GLY A 96 -20.40 6.04 6.37
C GLY A 96 -19.37 7.17 6.42
N GLU A 97 -18.92 7.55 7.62
CA GLU A 97 -17.88 8.59 7.77
C GLU A 97 -16.51 8.05 7.36
N ALA A 98 -16.27 6.74 7.51
CA ALA A 98 -15.07 6.08 7.00
C ALA A 98 -14.88 6.32 5.49
N ASP A 99 -15.92 6.10 4.68
CA ASP A 99 -15.89 6.33 3.23
C ASP A 99 -15.62 7.80 2.88
N LYS A 100 -16.24 8.74 3.59
CA LYS A 100 -15.98 10.17 3.35
C LYS A 100 -14.55 10.56 3.65
N LEU A 101 -13.97 10.01 4.72
CA LEU A 101 -12.57 10.22 5.07
C LEU A 101 -11.65 9.60 4.01
N PHE A 102 -11.97 8.40 3.52
CA PHE A 102 -11.22 7.76 2.44
C PHE A 102 -11.28 8.57 1.14
N LEU A 103 -12.45 9.09 0.75
CA LEU A 103 -12.58 9.89 -0.48
C LEU A 103 -11.93 11.28 -0.38
N LYS A 104 -11.78 11.81 0.84
CA LYS A 104 -11.19 13.13 1.06
C LYS A 104 -9.67 13.14 0.88
N TRP A 105 -8.99 12.04 1.19
CA TRP A 105 -7.54 11.94 1.28
C TRP A 105 -6.98 10.99 0.24
#